data_AF-A0A2V8GVH9-F1
#
_entry.id   AF-A0A2V8GVH9-F1
#
_cell.length_a   1.000
_cell.length_b   1.000
_cell.length_c   1.000
_cell.angle_alpha   90.00
_cell.angle_beta   90.00
_cell.angle_gamma   90.00
#
_symmetry.space_group_name_H-M   'P 1'
#
loop_
_entity.id
_entity.type
_entity.pdbx_description
1 polymer ?
#
loop_
_entity_poly.entity_id
_entity_poly.type
_entity_poly.pdbx_seq_one_letter_code
_entity_poly.pdbx_strand_id
1 'polypeptide(L)' 'MRPGYLRKNGVPYSDRTTMTEYWDLHTETNGDEYLVDTNVVDDPVYLQTPWITSLHFKKEKDAGKWDPSTCDARF' A
#
# COMPACT_ATOMS: atom_id res chain seq x y z
N MET A 1 -3.57 13.96 6.83
CA MET A 1 -2.55 12.91 7.07
C MET A 1 -1.40 13.52 7.87
N ARG A 2 -0.46 12.77 8.48
CA ARG A 2 0.77 13.39 9.02
C ARG A 2 1.77 13.57 7.87
N PRO A 3 2.37 14.76 7.64
CA PRO A 3 3.30 14.97 6.53
C PRO A 3 4.41 13.92 6.47
N GLY A 4 4.78 13.52 5.26
CA GLY A 4 5.75 12.44 5.07
C GLY A 4 6.12 12.23 3.61
N TYR A 5 6.53 11.01 3.27
CA TYR A 5 6.93 10.63 1.92
C TYR A 5 6.13 9.43 1.42
N LEU A 6 5.68 9.48 0.16
CA LEU A 6 4.96 8.37 -0.48
C LEU A 6 5.86 7.15 -0.76
N ARG A 7 7.17 7.40 -0.91
CA ARG A 7 8.20 6.39 -1.09
C ARG A 7 9.53 6.92 -0.55
N LYS A 8 10.48 6.02 -0.25
CA LYS A 8 11.83 6.40 0.17
C LYS A 8 12.46 7.36 -0.84
N ASN A 9 12.92 8.52 -0.38
CA ASN A 9 13.48 9.60 -1.20
C ASN A 9 12.54 10.11 -2.33
N GLY A 10 11.23 10.00 -2.13
CA GLY A 10 10.21 10.47 -3.07
C GLY A 10 9.82 11.93 -2.88
N VAL A 11 8.79 12.36 -3.60
CA VAL A 11 8.11 13.63 -3.36
C VAL A 11 7.37 13.54 -2.01
N PRO A 12 7.44 14.57 -1.16
CA PRO A 12 6.69 14.59 0.09
C PRO A 12 5.19 14.77 -0.16
N TYR A 13 4.40 14.45 0.86
CA TYR A 13 2.98 14.78 0.94
C TYR A 13 2.74 15.60 2.22
N SER A 14 1.76 16.50 2.18
CA SER A 14 1.53 17.46 3.26
C SER A 14 0.57 16.96 4.34
N ASP A 15 0.25 17.81 5.30
CA ASP A 15 -0.82 17.56 6.26
C ASP A 15 -2.20 17.62 5.63
N ARG A 16 -2.32 18.31 4.49
CA ARG A 16 -3.54 18.44 3.67
C ARG A 16 -3.79 17.27 2.70
N THR A 17 -2.96 16.24 2.76
CA THR A 17 -3.13 15.05 1.90
C THR A 17 -4.40 14.27 2.26
N THR A 18 -5.13 13.87 1.23
CA THR A 18 -6.21 12.88 1.28
C THR A 18 -5.77 11.61 0.57
N MET A 19 -6.00 10.46 1.21
CA MET A 19 -5.70 9.14 0.65
C MET A 19 -6.99 8.33 0.60
N THR A 20 -7.28 7.76 -0.56
CA THR A 20 -8.43 6.89 -0.81
C THR A 20 -7.94 5.53 -1.27
N GLU A 21 -8.36 4.48 -0.58
CA GLU A 21 -8.02 3.10 -0.88
C GLU A 21 -9.22 2.39 -1.51
N TYR A 22 -8.98 1.64 -2.59
CA TYR A 22 -9.95 0.77 -3.24
C TYR A 22 -9.46 -0.66 -3.13
N TRP A 23 -10.21 -1.46 -2.38
CA TRP A 23 -9.89 -2.86 -2.11
C TRP A 23 -10.70 -3.75 -3.04
N ASP A 24 -10.02 -4.42 -3.97
CA ASP A 24 -10.65 -5.36 -4.90
C ASP A 24 -10.14 -6.79 -4.63
N LEU A 25 -11.07 -7.74 -4.56
CA LEU A 25 -10.77 -9.16 -4.41
C LEU A 25 -11.09 -9.89 -5.72
N HIS A 26 -10.05 -10.44 -6.35
CA HIS A 26 -10.18 -11.19 -7.58
C HIS A 26 -9.89 -12.67 -7.36
N THR A 27 -10.70 -13.53 -7.98
CA THR A 27 -10.41 -14.97 -8.08
C THR A 27 -10.09 -15.30 -9.52
N GLU A 28 -8.87 -15.75 -9.76
CA GLU A 28 -8.38 -16.11 -11.09
C GLU A 28 -8.93 -17.47 -11.53
N THR A 29 -8.83 -17.74 -12.84
CA THR A 29 -9.31 -19.02 -13.43
C THR A 29 -8.63 -20.27 -12.86
N ASN A 30 -7.43 -20.13 -12.30
CA ASN A 30 -6.69 -21.19 -11.63
C ASN A 30 -7.07 -21.37 -10.14
N GLY A 31 -8.02 -20.58 -9.63
CA GLY A 31 -8.45 -20.58 -8.23
C GLY A 31 -7.58 -19.76 -7.28
N ASP A 32 -6.54 -19.09 -7.76
CA ASP A 32 -5.77 -18.15 -6.93
C ASP A 32 -6.63 -16.93 -6.57
N GLU A 33 -6.58 -16.51 -5.32
CA GLU A 33 -7.21 -15.27 -4.85
C GLU A 33 -6.16 -14.17 -4.72
N TYR A 34 -6.45 -12.99 -5.27
CA TYR A 34 -5.64 -11.79 -5.13
C TYR A 34 -6.46 -10.66 -4.51
N LEU A 35 -5.85 -9.93 -3.58
CA LEU A 35 -6.32 -8.64 -3.11
C LEU A 35 -5.50 -7.56 -3.82
N VAL A 36 -6.17 -6.71 -4.59
CA VAL A 36 -5.57 -5.54 -5.23
C VAL A 36 -6.03 -4.31 -4.46
N ASP A 37 -5.08 -3.67 -3.78
CA ASP A 37 -5.30 -2.41 -3.07
C ASP A 37 -4.80 -1.25 -3.93
N THR A 38 -5.74 -0.48 -4.48
CA THR A 38 -5.44 0.72 -5.28
C THR A 38 -5.52 1.96 -4.42
N ASN A 39 -4.38 2.62 -4.31
CA ASN A 39 -4.16 3.80 -3.49
C ASN A 39 -4.18 5.04 -4.38
N VAL A 40 -5.10 5.97 -4.11
CA VAL A 40 -5.16 7.28 -4.76
C VAL A 40 -4.85 8.36 -3.73
N VAL A 41 -3.78 9.11 -3.96
CA VAL A 41 -3.32 10.16 -3.06
C VAL A 41 -3.46 11.52 -3.74
N ASP A 42 -4.27 12.40 -3.14
CA ASP A 42 -4.44 13.79 -3.53
C ASP A 42 -3.74 14.70 -2.51
N ASP A 43 -2.86 15.58 -2.99
CA ASP A 43 -2.19 16.56 -2.13
C ASP A 43 -2.03 17.92 -2.84
N PRO A 44 -2.70 18.98 -2.38
CA PRO A 44 -2.67 20.28 -3.06
C PRO A 44 -1.42 21.11 -2.77
N VAL A 45 -0.45 20.62 -1.98
CA VAL A 45 0.79 21.35 -1.67
C VAL A 45 1.92 20.92 -2.61
N TYR A 46 2.14 19.62 -2.73
CA TYR A 46 3.31 19.03 -3.37
C TYR A 46 2.99 18.24 -4.64
N LEU A 47 1.73 17.82 -4.83
CA LEU A 47 1.33 17.05 -6.00
C LEU A 47 0.51 17.93 -6.95
N GLN A 48 0.88 17.91 -8.24
CA GLN A 48 0.12 18.60 -9.30
C GLN A 48 -1.06 17.75 -9.79
N THR A 49 -0.96 16.43 -9.63
CA THR A 49 -1.97 15.45 -10.00
C THR A 49 -2.01 14.35 -8.94
N PRO A 50 -3.12 13.63 -8.78
CA PRO A 50 -3.18 12.50 -7.87
C PRO A 50 -2.05 11.50 -8.15
N TRP A 51 -1.41 11.00 -7.09
CA TRP A 51 -0.49 9.89 -7.18
C TRP A 51 -1.26 8.60 -7.00
N ILE A 52 -1.15 7.69 -7.97
CA ILE A 52 -1.94 6.45 -7.99
C ILE A 52 -0.98 5.26 -8.05
N THR A 53 -1.16 4.30 -7.15
CA THR A 53 -0.42 3.03 -7.15
C THR A 53 -1.32 1.87 -6.78
N SER A 54 -0.96 0.65 -7.18
CA SER A 54 -1.69 -0.56 -6.79
C SER A 54 -0.73 -1.57 -6.17
N LEU A 55 -1.13 -2.12 -5.03
CA LEU A 55 -0.42 -3.19 -4.30
C LEU A 55 -1.20 -4.49 -4.48
N HIS A 56 -0.51 -5.54 -4.92
CA HIS A 56 -1.15 -6.82 -5.24
C HIS A 56 -0.69 -7.87 -4.23
N PHE A 57 -1.64 -8.43 -3.50
CA PHE A 57 -1.39 -9.47 -2.50
C PHE A 57 -2.03 -10.76 -2.96
N LYS A 58 -1.22 -11.81 -3.15
CA LYS A 58 -1.74 -13.15 -3.38
C LYS A 58 -2.09 -13.80 -2.05
N LYS A 59 -3.27 -14.41 -1.95
CA LYS A 59 -3.65 -15.24 -0.80
C LYS A 59 -2.83 -16.52 -0.82
N GLU A 60 -2.10 -16.76 0.26
CA GLU A 60 -1.38 -18.02 0.46
C GLU A 60 -2.32 -19.12 0.96
N LYS A 61 -2.00 -20.37 0.63
CA LYS A 61 -2.82 -21.53 1.01
C LYS A 61 -2.85 -21.73 2.54
N ASP A 62 -1.73 -21.43 3.20
CA ASP A 62 -1.51 -21.58 4.62
C ASP A 62 -0.39 -20.62 5.10
N ALA A 63 -0.04 -20.70 6.38
CA ALA A 63 1.00 -19.88 6.99
C ALA A 63 2.43 -20.43 6.77
N GLY A 64 2.66 -21.38 5.86
CA GLY A 64 3.97 -22.01 5.67
C GLY A 64 5.09 -21.06 5.22
N LYS A 65 4.74 -19.91 4.63
CA LYS A 65 5.68 -18.83 4.27
C LYS A 65 5.85 -17.76 5.37
N TRP A 66 5.11 -17.88 6.47
CA TRP A 66 5.12 -16.90 7.55
C TRP A 66 6.23 -17.23 8.55
N ASP A 67 7.28 -16.40 8.57
CA ASP A 67 8.41 -16.52 9.49
C ASP A 67 8.64 -15.18 10.23
N PRO A 68 7.79 -14.83 11.21
CA PRO A 68 7.92 -13.59 11.95
C PRO A 68 9.05 -13.67 12.97
N SER A 69 9.86 -12.62 13.05
CA SER A 69 10.76 -12.40 14.18
C SER A 69 10.09 -11.54 15.25
N THR A 70 10.52 -11.70 16.50
CA THR A 70 10.08 -10.81 17.59
C THR A 70 10.52 -9.39 17.31
N CYS A 71 9.66 -8.41 17.58
CA CYS A 71 10.05 -7.00 17.55
C CYS A 71 11.14 -6.75 18.61
N ASP A 72 12.37 -6.53 18.17
CA ASP A 72 13.47 -6.07 19.03
C ASP A 72 13.96 -4.72 18.49
N ALA A 73 14.27 -3.79 19.38
CA ALA A 73 14.87 -2.50 19.03
C ALA A 73 16.41 -2.56 19.08
N ARG A 74 16.98 -3.68 19.53
CA ARG A 74 18.42 -3.94 19.50
C ARG A 74 18.83 -4.39 18.09
N PHE A 75 19.17 -3.42 17.25
CA PHE A 75 19.98 -3.61 16.05
C PHE A 75 21.13 -2.61 16.09
#